data_AF-A0A927TVJ5-F1
#
_entry.id   AF-A0A927TVJ5-F1
#
_cell.length_a   1.000
_cell.length_b   1.000
_cell.length_c   1.000
_cell.angle_alpha   90.00
_cell.angle_beta   90.00
_cell.angle_gamma   90.00
#
_symmetry.space_group_name_H-M   'P 1'
#
loop_
_entity.id
_entity.type
_entity.pdbx_description
1 polymer ?
#
loop_
_entity_poly.entity_id
_entity_poly.type
_entity_poly.pdbx_seq_one_letter_code
_entity_poly.pdbx_strand_id
1 'polypeptide(L)'
;MPRNQFQRMFFAFVTVVITVHAYVFYSLYVVNGNLLMSLTGENSVIRAINAQGGVYMFGRMLPIWAVILIEFCFAYALENLLGSPLSFKLACRVFNPQKNHPMIFETTIICATVGIMCPAMSFLAAWFYYPYYTGFNIWTLLANWLKLICFNFPFAYFTQLFFIQPAVRVIFKTVFRKDIEARARESEESMAQKGKKPLPDDETDTVADIFRRMDEIKEEIKAEVLESVKK
;
A
#
# COMPACT_ATOMS: atom_id res chain seq x y z
N MET A 1 6.86 -0.62 15.66
CA MET A 1 5.59 -0.95 14.98
C MET A 1 4.40 -0.34 15.71
N PRO A 2 3.33 0.06 15.00
CA PRO A 2 2.12 0.62 15.58
C PRO A 2 1.45 -0.36 16.55
N ARG A 3 1.08 0.11 17.75
CA ARG A 3 0.49 -0.72 18.82
C ARG A 3 -1.04 -0.68 18.84
N ASN A 4 -1.61 0.44 18.39
CA ASN A 4 -3.06 0.68 18.42
C ASN A 4 -3.63 0.64 17.01
N GLN A 5 -4.90 0.22 16.88
CA GLN A 5 -5.68 0.29 15.64
C GLN A 5 -5.59 1.68 14.98
N PHE A 6 -5.63 2.75 15.78
CA PHE A 6 -5.44 4.13 15.30
C PHE A 6 -4.07 4.39 14.66
N GLN A 7 -2.98 3.85 15.25
CA GLN A 7 -1.64 4.02 14.71
C GLN A 7 -1.43 3.21 13.42
N ARG A 8 -2.07 2.03 13.32
CA ARG A 8 -2.10 1.23 12.08
C ARG A 8 -2.85 1.96 10.97
N MET A 9 -4.02 2.49 11.30
CA MET A 9 -4.86 3.24 10.37
C MET A 9 -4.17 4.52 9.88
N PHE A 10 -3.51 5.26 10.78
CA PHE A 10 -2.72 6.44 10.41
C PHE A 10 -1.54 6.08 9.49
N PHE A 11 -0.84 4.97 9.77
CA PHE A 11 0.27 4.50 8.94
C PHE A 11 -0.21 4.11 7.53
N ALA A 12 -1.32 3.37 7.45
CA ALA A 12 -1.95 3.02 6.18
C ALA A 12 -2.40 4.28 5.42
N PHE A 13 -3.05 5.22 6.10
CA PHE A 13 -3.48 6.49 5.52
C PHE A 13 -2.32 7.28 4.91
N VAL A 14 -1.24 7.50 5.65
CA VAL A 14 -0.06 8.23 5.15
C VAL A 14 0.57 7.51 3.96
N THR A 15 0.66 6.18 4.03
CA THR A 15 1.20 5.36 2.93
C THR A 15 0.36 5.52 1.68
N VAL A 16 -0.97 5.41 1.78
CA VAL A 16 -1.90 5.54 0.65
C VAL A 16 -1.87 6.95 0.06
N VAL A 17 -1.80 7.99 0.88
CA VAL A 17 -1.65 9.37 0.39
C VAL A 17 -0.39 9.49 -0.47
N ILE A 18 0.75 9.01 0.01
CA ILE A 18 2.03 9.10 -0.73
C ILE A 18 1.98 8.27 -2.02
N THR A 19 1.53 7.01 -1.94
CA THR A 19 1.51 6.09 -3.09
C THR A 19 0.58 6.59 -4.19
N VAL A 20 -0.64 7.02 -3.86
CA VAL A 20 -1.64 7.49 -4.85
C VAL A 20 -1.13 8.73 -5.58
N HIS A 21 -0.58 9.72 -4.87
CA HIS A 21 -0.06 10.92 -5.52
C HIS A 21 1.13 10.61 -6.43
N ALA A 22 2.07 9.77 -5.96
CA ALA A 22 3.21 9.35 -6.77
C ALA A 22 2.77 8.61 -8.04
N TYR A 23 1.73 7.78 -7.93
CA TYR A 23 1.25 6.96 -9.03
C TYR A 23 0.43 7.74 -10.06
N VAL A 24 -0.43 8.67 -9.60
CA VAL A 24 -1.12 9.61 -10.48
C VAL A 24 -0.10 10.45 -11.26
N PHE A 25 0.94 10.94 -10.58
CA PHE A 25 2.03 11.66 -11.24
C PHE A 25 2.74 10.79 -12.29
N TYR A 26 3.14 9.57 -11.91
CA TYR A 26 3.77 8.62 -12.83
C TYR A 26 2.90 8.32 -14.06
N SER A 27 1.61 8.03 -13.85
CA SER A 27 0.68 7.72 -14.93
C SER A 27 0.48 8.91 -15.89
N LEU A 28 0.30 10.12 -15.35
CA LEU A 28 0.04 11.30 -16.18
C LEU A 28 1.29 11.83 -16.88
N TYR A 29 2.43 11.90 -16.19
CA TYR A 29 3.65 12.50 -16.73
C TYR A 29 4.51 11.51 -17.49
N VAL A 30 4.70 10.29 -16.95
CA VAL A 30 5.67 9.34 -17.50
C VAL A 30 5.00 8.44 -18.52
N VAL A 31 3.83 7.88 -18.21
CA VAL A 31 3.16 6.92 -19.10
C VAL A 31 2.38 7.63 -20.21
N ASN A 32 1.55 8.61 -19.86
CA ASN A 32 0.64 9.27 -20.81
C ASN A 32 1.12 10.65 -21.27
N GLY A 33 2.17 11.21 -20.68
CA GLY A 33 2.56 12.61 -20.89
C GLY A 33 2.81 12.95 -22.36
N ASN A 34 3.59 12.12 -23.05
CA ASN A 34 3.91 12.32 -24.47
C ASN A 34 2.69 12.23 -25.38
N LEU A 35 1.75 11.33 -25.07
CA LEU A 35 0.50 11.18 -25.82
C LEU A 35 -0.40 12.41 -25.60
N LEU A 36 -0.56 12.84 -24.36
CA LEU A 36 -1.36 14.02 -24.01
C LEU A 36 -0.84 15.28 -24.72
N MET A 37 0.47 15.50 -24.68
CA MET A 37 1.11 16.63 -25.35
C MET A 37 0.97 16.58 -26.88
N SER A 38 1.10 15.39 -27.49
CA SER A 38 0.98 15.26 -28.96
C SER A 38 -0.45 15.41 -29.48
N LEU A 39 -1.46 14.95 -28.73
CA LEU A 39 -2.87 15.09 -29.11
C LEU A 39 -3.39 16.52 -28.96
N THR A 40 -2.85 17.28 -28.00
CA THR A 40 -3.31 18.64 -27.69
C THR A 40 -2.43 19.73 -28.28
N GLY A 41 -1.23 19.39 -28.75
CA GLY A 41 -0.25 20.36 -29.28
C GLY A 41 0.40 21.22 -28.21
N GLU A 42 0.33 20.82 -26.93
CA GLU A 42 0.82 21.60 -25.79
C GLU A 42 2.21 21.16 -25.32
N ASN A 43 2.99 22.12 -24.79
CA ASN A 43 4.36 21.88 -24.34
C ASN A 43 4.46 21.35 -22.89
N SER A 44 3.33 21.12 -22.22
CA SER A 44 3.31 20.63 -20.84
C SER A 44 2.10 19.75 -20.56
N VAL A 45 2.29 18.74 -19.72
CA VAL A 45 1.27 17.75 -19.36
C VAL A 45 0.06 18.41 -18.68
N ILE A 46 0.28 19.39 -17.80
CA ILE A 46 -0.83 20.08 -17.11
C ILE A 46 -1.69 20.86 -18.11
N ARG A 47 -1.06 21.58 -19.04
CA ARG A 47 -1.78 22.34 -20.08
C ARG A 47 -2.49 21.41 -21.04
N ALA A 48 -1.87 20.29 -21.42
CA ALA A 48 -2.48 19.25 -22.23
C ALA A 48 -3.74 18.66 -21.56
N ILE A 49 -3.66 18.30 -20.27
CA ILE A 49 -4.81 17.79 -19.53
C ILE A 49 -5.92 18.84 -19.43
N ASN A 50 -5.56 20.10 -19.19
CA ASN A 50 -6.53 21.19 -19.12
C ASN A 50 -7.19 21.45 -20.49
N ALA A 51 -6.43 21.37 -21.58
CA ALA A 51 -6.92 21.51 -22.95
C ALA A 51 -7.82 20.34 -23.38
N GLN A 52 -7.52 19.12 -22.90
CA GLN A 52 -8.34 17.92 -23.13
C GLN A 52 -9.62 17.88 -22.25
N GLY A 53 -9.74 18.77 -21.27
CA GLY A 53 -10.89 18.85 -20.37
C GLY A 53 -10.81 17.92 -19.14
N GLY A 54 -9.64 17.34 -18.87
CA GLY A 54 -9.41 16.45 -17.73
C GLY A 54 -8.87 15.08 -18.14
N VAL A 55 -8.96 14.15 -17.20
CA VAL A 55 -8.57 12.74 -17.38
C VAL A 55 -9.84 11.92 -17.58
N TYR A 56 -9.82 11.07 -18.60
CA TYR A 56 -10.95 10.23 -18.92
C TYR A 56 -11.14 9.13 -17.87
N MET A 57 -12.26 9.14 -17.16
CA MET A 57 -12.61 8.16 -16.13
C MET A 57 -14.13 7.92 -16.14
N PHE A 58 -14.57 6.65 -16.10
CA PHE A 58 -15.98 6.24 -16.15
C PHE A 58 -16.78 6.85 -17.32
N GLY A 59 -16.18 6.98 -18.50
CA GLY A 59 -16.89 7.55 -19.65
C GLY A 59 -17.01 9.07 -19.65
N ARG A 60 -16.39 9.77 -18.70
CA ARG A 60 -16.41 11.24 -18.59
C ARG A 60 -15.01 11.79 -18.41
N MET A 61 -14.78 13.02 -18.87
CA MET A 61 -13.58 13.76 -18.50
C MET A 61 -13.76 14.34 -17.10
N LEU A 62 -12.89 13.93 -16.17
CA LEU A 62 -12.88 14.41 -14.80
C LEU A 62 -11.62 15.23 -14.51
N PRO A 63 -11.71 16.25 -13.65
CA PRO A 63 -10.53 16.98 -13.23
C PRO A 63 -9.59 16.10 -12.40
N ILE A 64 -8.29 16.44 -12.40
CA ILE A 64 -7.23 15.65 -11.74
C ILE A 64 -7.54 15.42 -10.25
N TRP A 65 -8.07 16.43 -9.55
CA TRP A 65 -8.39 16.29 -8.13
C TRP A 65 -9.47 15.22 -7.85
N ALA A 66 -10.44 15.08 -8.76
CA ALA A 66 -11.52 14.11 -8.61
C ALA A 66 -11.00 12.69 -8.84
N VAL A 67 -10.11 12.51 -9.82
CA VAL A 67 -9.41 11.25 -10.07
C VAL A 67 -8.58 10.83 -8.86
N ILE A 68 -7.79 11.75 -8.29
CA ILE A 68 -7.00 11.47 -7.09
C ILE A 68 -7.90 11.03 -5.92
N LEU A 69 -9.04 11.71 -5.71
CA LEU A 69 -9.96 11.37 -4.63
C LEU A 69 -10.58 9.98 -4.83
N ILE A 70 -11.03 9.67 -6.04
CA ILE A 70 -11.61 8.35 -6.38
C ILE A 70 -10.55 7.26 -6.19
N GLU A 71 -9.36 7.42 -6.78
CA GLU A 71 -8.27 6.45 -6.63
C GLU A 71 -7.86 6.31 -5.16
N PHE A 72 -7.82 7.38 -4.39
CA PHE A 72 -7.54 7.34 -2.95
C PHE A 72 -8.57 6.51 -2.19
N CYS A 73 -9.87 6.71 -2.44
CA CYS A 73 -10.93 5.95 -1.76
C CYS A 73 -10.82 4.45 -2.04
N PHE A 74 -10.63 4.06 -3.30
CA PHE A 74 -10.46 2.65 -3.68
C PHE A 74 -9.11 2.09 -3.19
N ALA A 75 -8.05 2.91 -3.24
CA ALA A 75 -6.73 2.59 -2.72
C ALA A 75 -6.79 2.22 -1.24
N TYR A 76 -7.38 3.11 -0.47
CA TYR A 76 -7.56 2.95 0.96
C TYR A 76 -8.49 1.77 1.28
N ALA A 77 -9.61 1.60 0.57
CA ALA A 77 -10.51 0.48 0.79
C ALA A 77 -9.81 -0.87 0.59
N LEU A 78 -9.06 -1.04 -0.51
CA LEU A 78 -8.30 -2.28 -0.75
C LEU A 78 -7.10 -2.42 0.19
N GLU A 79 -6.45 -1.35 0.63
CA GLU A 79 -5.40 -1.44 1.66
C GLU A 79 -5.98 -2.00 2.96
N ASN A 80 -7.16 -1.53 3.38
CA ASN A 80 -7.82 -2.07 4.57
C ASN A 80 -8.31 -3.51 4.37
N LEU A 81 -8.86 -3.85 3.19
CA LEU A 81 -9.41 -5.18 2.89
C LEU A 81 -8.35 -6.25 2.57
N LEU A 82 -7.29 -5.91 1.84
CA LEU A 82 -6.25 -6.84 1.37
C LEU A 82 -4.94 -6.68 2.14
N GLY A 83 -4.57 -5.44 2.47
CA GLY A 83 -3.29 -5.10 3.12
C GLY A 83 -3.19 -5.57 4.57
N SER A 84 -4.32 -5.70 5.30
CA SER A 84 -4.32 -6.17 6.69
C SER A 84 -4.52 -7.70 6.85
N PRO A 85 -5.46 -8.38 6.16
CA PRO A 85 -5.67 -9.82 6.36
C PRO A 85 -4.99 -10.73 5.33
N LEU A 86 -4.82 -10.28 4.08
CA LEU A 86 -4.38 -11.15 2.99
C LEU A 86 -2.85 -11.22 2.87
N SER A 87 -2.17 -10.09 3.07
CA SER A 87 -0.71 -9.97 3.14
C SER A 87 -0.10 -10.89 4.19
N PHE A 88 -0.66 -10.89 5.41
CA PHE A 88 -0.25 -11.74 6.51
C PHE A 88 -0.51 -13.22 6.20
N LYS A 89 -1.71 -13.56 5.71
CA LYS A 89 -2.07 -14.95 5.39
C LYS A 89 -1.18 -15.55 4.29
N LEU A 90 -0.76 -14.75 3.31
CA LEU A 90 0.14 -15.19 2.24
C LEU A 90 1.60 -15.22 2.67
N ALA A 91 2.06 -14.27 3.48
CA ALA A 91 3.40 -14.31 4.05
C ALA A 91 3.62 -15.53 4.93
N CYS A 92 2.66 -15.88 5.78
CA CYS A 92 2.71 -17.11 6.59
C CYS A 92 2.69 -18.40 5.75
N ARG A 93 2.08 -18.34 4.56
CA ARG A 93 1.93 -19.51 3.68
C ARG A 93 3.17 -19.73 2.81
N VAL A 94 3.88 -18.66 2.44
CA VAL A 94 5.06 -18.72 1.58
C VAL A 94 6.35 -18.80 2.41
N PHE A 95 6.38 -18.26 3.62
CA PHE A 95 7.56 -18.27 4.48
C PHE A 95 7.26 -18.79 5.90
N ASN A 96 8.07 -19.74 6.37
CA ASN A 96 8.13 -20.12 7.77
C ASN A 96 8.90 -19.04 8.56
N PRO A 97 8.27 -18.31 9.49
CA PRO A 97 8.93 -17.25 10.26
C PRO A 97 10.02 -17.77 11.22
N GLN A 98 10.10 -19.09 11.43
CA GLN A 98 11.03 -19.73 12.37
C GLN A 98 12.48 -19.86 11.88
N LYS A 99 12.77 -19.61 10.59
CA LYS A 99 14.11 -19.87 10.01
C LYS A 99 14.83 -18.65 9.43
N ASN A 100 14.15 -17.51 9.29
CA ASN A 100 14.69 -16.37 8.55
C ASN A 100 14.67 -15.09 9.38
N HIS A 101 15.74 -14.30 9.27
CA HIS A 101 15.92 -13.03 9.97
C HIS A 101 14.69 -12.09 9.78
N PRO A 102 14.21 -11.41 10.85
CA PRO A 102 12.96 -10.64 10.84
C PRO A 102 12.87 -9.57 9.73
N MET A 103 14.00 -9.03 9.31
CA MET A 103 14.09 -8.07 8.18
C MET A 103 13.71 -8.69 6.82
N ILE A 104 14.05 -9.95 6.58
CA ILE A 104 13.73 -10.67 5.33
C ILE A 104 12.23 -11.00 5.31
N PHE A 105 11.67 -11.32 6.47
CA PHE A 105 10.24 -11.60 6.61
C PHE A 105 9.39 -10.35 6.32
N GLU A 106 9.74 -9.19 6.89
CA GLU A 106 9.06 -7.92 6.59
C GLU A 106 9.10 -7.59 5.09
N THR A 107 10.29 -7.69 4.48
CA THR A 107 10.46 -7.41 3.04
C THR A 107 9.63 -8.35 2.17
N THR A 108 9.55 -9.63 2.54
CA THR A 108 8.74 -10.62 1.84
C THR A 108 7.24 -10.32 1.92
N ILE A 109 6.73 -9.96 3.10
CA ILE A 109 5.34 -9.54 3.27
C ILE A 109 5.02 -8.39 2.31
N ILE A 110 5.93 -7.41 2.22
CA ILE A 110 5.76 -6.24 1.36
C ILE A 110 5.75 -6.64 -0.11
N CYS A 111 6.72 -7.45 -0.55
CA CYS A 111 6.79 -7.95 -1.91
C CYS A 111 5.51 -8.71 -2.30
N ALA A 112 5.02 -9.58 -1.42
CA ALA A 112 3.77 -10.31 -1.64
C ALA A 112 2.56 -9.37 -1.69
N THR A 113 2.52 -8.37 -0.81
CA THR A 113 1.43 -7.37 -0.76
C THR A 113 1.38 -6.56 -2.04
N VAL A 114 2.51 -5.99 -2.48
CA VAL A 114 2.57 -5.25 -3.76
C VAL A 114 2.20 -6.16 -4.92
N GLY A 115 2.63 -7.42 -4.88
CA GLY A 115 2.32 -8.41 -5.91
C GLY A 115 0.84 -8.75 -6.05
N ILE A 116 0.01 -8.51 -5.04
CA ILE A 116 -1.43 -8.77 -5.06
C ILE A 116 -2.22 -7.47 -5.23
N MET A 117 -1.81 -6.43 -4.51
CA MET A 117 -2.46 -5.12 -4.58
C MET A 117 -2.28 -4.47 -5.94
N CYS A 118 -1.12 -4.60 -6.59
CA CYS A 118 -0.90 -4.02 -7.91
C CYS A 118 -1.82 -4.64 -8.99
N PRO A 119 -1.97 -5.98 -9.10
CA PRO A 119 -2.97 -6.57 -9.99
C PRO A 119 -4.40 -6.18 -9.66
N ALA A 120 -4.78 -6.12 -8.37
CA ALA A 120 -6.13 -5.75 -7.95
C ALA A 120 -6.45 -4.28 -8.28
N MET A 121 -5.55 -3.35 -7.98
CA MET A 121 -5.67 -1.92 -8.33
C MET A 121 -5.69 -1.71 -9.83
N SER A 122 -4.78 -2.36 -10.55
CA SER A 122 -4.71 -2.27 -12.01
C SER A 122 -5.98 -2.81 -12.66
N PHE A 123 -6.64 -3.79 -12.03
CA PHE A 123 -7.92 -4.30 -12.51
C PHE A 123 -9.04 -3.28 -12.36
N LEU A 124 -9.14 -2.62 -11.20
CA LEU A 124 -10.07 -1.52 -11.00
C LEU A 124 -9.79 -0.37 -11.97
N ALA A 125 -8.52 0.00 -12.13
CA ALA A 125 -8.09 1.04 -13.06
C ALA A 125 -8.46 0.67 -14.51
N ALA A 126 -8.32 -0.60 -14.92
CA ALA A 126 -8.73 -1.05 -16.25
C ALA A 126 -10.22 -0.86 -16.49
N TRP A 127 -11.05 -0.93 -15.44
CA TRP A 127 -12.48 -0.60 -15.49
C TRP A 127 -12.71 0.92 -15.55
N PHE A 128 -12.01 1.69 -14.72
CA PHE A 128 -12.17 3.14 -14.60
C PHE A 128 -11.76 3.86 -15.89
N TYR A 129 -10.64 3.45 -16.49
CA TYR A 129 -10.06 4.04 -17.70
C TYR A 129 -10.54 3.34 -18.98
N TYR A 130 -11.54 2.46 -18.90
CA TYR A 130 -12.00 1.70 -20.07
C TYR A 130 -12.63 2.63 -21.13
N PRO A 131 -12.24 2.55 -22.42
CA PRO A 131 -12.81 3.37 -23.48
C PRO A 131 -14.24 2.94 -23.85
N TYR A 132 -15.22 3.27 -23.00
CA TYR A 132 -16.64 2.98 -23.21
C TYR A 132 -17.23 3.58 -24.51
N TYR A 133 -16.57 4.57 -25.12
CA TYR A 133 -17.00 5.16 -26.38
C TYR A 133 -16.82 4.24 -27.61
N THR A 134 -16.01 3.18 -27.53
CA THR A 134 -15.80 2.22 -28.63
C THR A 134 -16.64 0.95 -28.52
N GLY A 135 -17.53 0.85 -27.52
CA GLY A 135 -18.25 -0.37 -27.18
C GLY A 135 -17.50 -1.26 -26.17
N PHE A 136 -18.23 -2.11 -25.45
CA PHE A 136 -17.67 -2.98 -24.42
C PHE A 136 -17.18 -4.31 -24.99
N ASN A 137 -15.90 -4.59 -24.77
CA ASN A 137 -15.22 -5.82 -25.14
C ASN A 137 -14.33 -6.30 -23.99
N ILE A 138 -14.59 -7.53 -23.53
CA ILE A 138 -13.89 -8.16 -22.41
C ILE A 138 -12.39 -8.38 -22.70
N TRP A 139 -12.02 -8.62 -23.95
CA TRP A 139 -10.63 -8.85 -24.36
C TRP A 139 -9.82 -7.56 -24.32
N THR A 140 -10.41 -6.43 -24.74
CA THR A 140 -9.78 -5.11 -24.61
C THR A 140 -9.57 -4.75 -23.14
N LEU A 141 -10.51 -5.12 -22.26
CA LEU A 141 -10.38 -4.89 -20.84
C LEU A 141 -9.24 -5.72 -20.24
N LEU A 142 -9.16 -7.00 -20.59
CA LEU A 142 -8.08 -7.88 -20.15
C LEU A 142 -6.70 -7.41 -20.68
N ALA A 143 -6.64 -6.95 -21.93
CA ALA A 143 -5.43 -6.38 -22.51
C ALA A 143 -5.00 -5.11 -21.80
N ASN A 144 -5.94 -4.19 -21.51
CA ASN A 144 -5.66 -2.98 -20.74
C ASN A 144 -5.20 -3.30 -19.33
N TRP A 145 -5.84 -4.26 -18.66
CA TRP A 145 -5.43 -4.74 -17.34
C TRP A 145 -4.01 -5.28 -17.33
N LEU A 146 -3.68 -6.18 -18.26
CA LEU A 146 -2.33 -6.74 -18.35
C LEU A 146 -1.30 -5.66 -18.67
N LYS A 147 -1.63 -4.74 -19.59
CA LYS A 147 -0.81 -3.58 -19.91
C LYS A 147 -0.55 -2.74 -18.65
N LEU A 148 -1.60 -2.39 -17.90
CA LEU A 148 -1.51 -1.63 -16.65
C LEU A 148 -0.60 -2.34 -15.63
N ILE A 149 -0.75 -3.66 -15.46
CA ILE A 149 0.14 -4.44 -14.58
C ILE A 149 1.59 -4.30 -15.05
N CYS A 150 1.89 -4.51 -16.33
CA CYS A 150 3.26 -4.47 -16.83
C CYS A 150 3.93 -3.10 -16.67
N PHE A 151 3.19 -2.00 -16.85
CA PHE A 151 3.73 -0.65 -16.68
C PHE A 151 3.86 -0.24 -15.21
N ASN A 152 2.93 -0.69 -14.37
CA ASN A 152 2.83 -0.18 -13.02
C ASN A 152 3.52 -1.05 -11.98
N PHE A 153 3.55 -2.37 -12.18
CA PHE A 153 4.12 -3.31 -11.23
C PHE A 153 5.60 -3.03 -10.94
N PRO A 154 6.48 -2.83 -11.95
CA PRO A 154 7.89 -2.54 -11.68
C PRO A 154 8.04 -1.24 -10.89
N PHE A 155 7.36 -0.17 -11.32
CA PHE A 155 7.40 1.11 -10.65
C PHE A 155 6.96 0.99 -9.20
N ALA A 156 5.76 0.43 -8.96
CA ALA A 156 5.21 0.24 -7.62
C ALA A 156 6.12 -0.59 -6.72
N TYR A 157 6.68 -1.68 -7.25
CA TYR A 157 7.59 -2.55 -6.50
C TYR A 157 8.84 -1.82 -6.03
N PHE A 158 9.53 -1.13 -6.93
CA PHE A 158 10.75 -0.41 -6.60
C PHE A 158 10.47 0.81 -5.71
N THR A 159 9.43 1.59 -6.00
CA THR A 159 9.09 2.75 -5.17
C THR A 159 8.67 2.35 -3.77
N GLN A 160 7.89 1.27 -3.64
CA GLN A 160 7.44 0.80 -2.35
C GLN A 160 8.62 0.36 -1.48
N LEU A 161 9.53 -0.46 -2.01
CA LEU A 161 10.65 -1.00 -1.25
C LEU A 161 11.71 0.04 -0.89
N PHE A 162 12.11 0.88 -1.84
CA PHE A 162 13.27 1.78 -1.66
C PHE A 162 12.91 3.15 -1.10
N PHE A 163 11.70 3.65 -1.33
CA PHE A 163 11.34 5.03 -0.99
C PHE A 163 10.23 5.10 0.05
N ILE A 164 9.09 4.48 -0.24
CA ILE A 164 7.88 4.64 0.58
C ILE A 164 8.09 3.99 1.95
N GLN A 165 8.66 2.78 2.00
CA GLN A 165 8.94 2.10 3.25
C GLN A 165 9.87 2.90 4.19
N PRO A 166 11.07 3.37 3.76
CA PRO A 166 11.89 4.25 4.59
C PRO A 166 11.19 5.56 4.97
N ALA A 167 10.49 6.20 4.03
CA ALA A 167 9.83 7.48 4.28
C ALA A 167 8.73 7.36 5.35
N VAL A 168 7.85 6.36 5.24
CA VAL A 168 6.77 6.17 6.20
C VAL A 168 7.34 5.78 7.59
N ARG A 169 8.42 4.99 7.64
CA ARG A 169 9.13 4.70 8.90
C ARG A 169 9.68 5.98 9.56
N VAL A 170 10.28 6.88 8.79
CA VAL A 170 10.80 8.16 9.29
C VAL A 170 9.67 9.08 9.77
N ILE A 171 8.57 9.17 9.02
CA ILE A 171 7.39 9.96 9.40
C ILE A 171 6.81 9.40 10.71
N PHE A 172 6.61 8.09 10.81
CA PHE A 172 6.10 7.44 12.01
C PHE A 172 7.01 7.71 13.22
N LYS A 173 8.33 7.56 13.06
CA LYS A 173 9.29 7.84 14.14
C LYS A 173 9.25 9.31 14.58
N THR A 174 9.01 10.22 13.65
CA THR A 174 8.95 11.66 13.94
C THR A 174 7.67 12.03 14.66
N VAL A 175 6.52 11.52 14.21
CA VAL A 175 5.19 11.80 14.79
C VAL A 175 5.04 11.16 16.17
N PHE A 176 5.46 9.91 16.34
CA PHE A 176 5.35 9.16 17.59
C PHE A 176 6.65 9.15 18.40
N ARG A 177 7.55 10.13 18.20
CA ARG A 177 8.85 10.17 18.87
C ARG A 177 8.73 10.09 20.39
N LYS A 178 7.76 10.80 20.97
CA LYS A 178 7.48 10.82 22.41
C LYS A 178 7.00 9.46 22.93
N ASP A 179 6.12 8.78 22.18
CA ASP A 179 5.67 7.42 22.50
C ASP A 179 6.79 6.39 22.40
N ILE A 180 7.70 6.54 21.43
CA ILE A 180 8.85 5.63 21.25
C ILE A 180 9.89 5.85 22.34
N GLU A 181 10.17 7.10 22.71
CA GLU A 181 11.09 7.44 23.81
C GLU A 181 10.52 7.04 25.17
N ALA A 182 9.21 7.22 25.41
CA ALA A 182 8.55 6.70 26.61
C ALA A 182 8.65 5.18 26.70
N ARG A 183 8.50 4.48 25.57
CA ARG A 183 8.69 3.02 25.50
C ARG A 183 10.13 2.60 25.71
N ALA A 184 11.11 3.34 25.19
CA ALA A 184 12.52 3.04 25.42
C ALA A 184 12.82 3.07 26.93
N ARG A 185 12.27 4.08 27.62
CA ARG A 185 12.37 4.20 29.08
C ARG A 185 11.59 3.11 29.83
N GLU A 186 10.36 2.79 29.45
CA GLU A 186 9.61 1.68 30.05
C GLU A 186 10.27 0.31 29.80
N SER A 187 10.93 0.12 28.65
CA SER A 187 11.70 -1.07 28.32
C SER A 187 12.97 -1.16 29.17
N GLU A 188 13.65 -0.03 29.38
CA GLU A 188 14.81 0.09 30.26
C GLU A 188 14.43 -0.11 31.73
N GLU A 189 13.31 0.46 32.19
CA GLU A 189 12.78 0.31 33.55
C GLU A 189 12.29 -1.12 33.82
N SER A 190 11.58 -1.74 32.86
CA SER A 190 11.17 -3.15 32.96
C SER A 190 12.35 -4.12 32.85
N MET A 191 13.43 -3.78 32.13
CA MET A 191 14.69 -4.52 32.17
C MET A 191 15.44 -4.34 33.49
N ALA A 192 15.44 -3.14 34.06
CA ALA A 192 16.06 -2.85 35.36
C ALA A 192 15.34 -3.57 36.52
N GLN A 193 14.02 -3.73 36.43
CA GLN A 193 13.21 -4.37 37.47
C GLN A 193 13.21 -5.91 37.40
N LYS A 194 13.48 -6.52 36.24
CA LYS A 194 13.48 -7.98 36.04
C LYS A 194 14.84 -8.68 36.19
N GLY A 195 15.93 -7.96 36.44
CA GLY A 195 17.25 -8.58 36.64
C GLY A 195 17.71 -9.51 35.51
N LYS A 196 17.20 -9.31 34.28
CA LYS A 196 17.55 -10.11 33.09
C LYS A 196 18.35 -9.20 32.15
N LYS A 197 19.60 -9.61 31.90
CA LYS A 197 20.61 -8.98 31.00
C LYS A 197 20.09 -8.86 29.55
N PRO A 198 20.77 -8.07 28.70
CA PRO A 198 20.25 -6.99 27.86
C PRO A 198 19.40 -7.48 26.67
N LEU A 199 18.85 -6.53 25.88
CA LEU A 199 18.26 -6.67 24.53
C LEU A 199 18.34 -8.09 23.92
N PRO A 200 17.23 -8.71 23.48
CA PRO A 200 17.26 -10.09 23.00
C PRO A 200 18.19 -10.19 21.78
N ASP A 201 19.38 -10.72 22.01
CA ASP A 201 20.31 -11.25 21.00
C ASP A 201 19.81 -12.60 20.45
N ASP A 202 18.74 -13.16 21.02
CA ASP A 202 18.15 -14.41 20.56
C ASP A 202 17.00 -14.12 19.60
N GLU A 203 17.26 -14.31 18.30
CA GLU A 203 16.28 -14.16 17.21
C GLU A 203 14.97 -14.91 17.52
N THR A 204 15.04 -15.99 18.29
CA THR A 204 13.93 -16.84 18.72
C THR A 204 12.88 -16.12 19.58
N ASP A 205 13.29 -15.24 20.50
CA ASP A 205 12.37 -14.46 21.35
C ASP A 205 11.66 -13.34 20.56
N THR A 206 12.37 -12.75 19.58
CA THR A 206 11.78 -11.77 18.66
C THR A 206 10.78 -12.43 17.72
N VAL A 207 11.11 -13.64 17.23
CA VAL A 207 10.23 -14.46 16.40
C VAL A 207 8.99 -14.91 17.19
N ALA A 208 9.15 -15.32 18.46
CA ALA A 208 8.02 -15.70 19.31
C ALA A 208 7.06 -14.52 19.58
N ASP A 209 7.58 -13.31 19.80
CA ASP A 209 6.74 -12.11 20.00
C ASP A 209 6.05 -11.67 18.69
N ILE A 210 6.70 -11.87 17.54
CA ILE A 210 6.08 -11.73 16.21
C ILE A 210 4.92 -12.74 16.06
N PHE A 211 5.12 -14.01 16.40
CA PHE A 211 4.08 -15.04 16.32
C PHE A 211 2.90 -14.76 17.24
N ARG A 212 3.15 -14.37 18.50
CA ARG A 212 2.09 -14.01 19.45
C ARG A 212 1.24 -12.87 18.93
N ARG A 213 1.88 -11.86 18.31
CA ARG A 213 1.17 -10.73 17.67
C ARG A 213 0.47 -11.13 16.39
N MET A 214 1.01 -12.09 15.64
CA MET A 214 0.35 -12.63 14.45
C MET A 214 -0.92 -13.39 14.81
N ASP A 215 -0.91 -14.18 15.88
CA ASP A 215 -2.10 -14.89 16.37
C ASP A 215 -3.12 -13.90 16.96
N GLU A 216 -2.68 -12.87 17.69
CA GLU A 216 -3.57 -11.79 18.16
C GLU A 216 -4.24 -11.05 16.98
N ILE A 217 -3.48 -10.66 15.95
CA ILE A 217 -4.01 -10.00 14.74
C ILE A 217 -4.95 -10.93 13.97
N LYS A 218 -4.63 -12.23 13.88
CA LYS A 218 -5.46 -13.22 13.18
C LYS A 218 -6.80 -13.44 13.87
N GLU A 219 -6.83 -13.43 15.20
CA GLU A 219 -8.07 -13.49 15.97
C GLU A 219 -8.87 -12.18 15.90
N GLU A 220 -8.22 -11.01 15.91
CA GLU A 220 -8.89 -9.71 15.67
C GLU A 220 -9.55 -9.67 14.28
N ILE A 221 -8.84 -10.06 13.22
CA ILE A 221 -9.37 -10.12 11.86
C ILE A 221 -10.52 -11.13 11.75
N LYS A 222 -10.39 -12.28 12.38
CA LYS A 222 -11.44 -13.30 12.37
C LYS A 222 -12.70 -12.78 13.05
N ALA A 223 -12.56 -12.01 14.13
CA ALA A 223 -13.67 -11.33 14.80
C ALA A 223 -14.31 -10.25 13.90
N GLU A 224 -13.52 -9.37 13.28
CA GLU A 224 -14.02 -8.33 12.37
C GLU A 224 -14.73 -8.92 11.14
N VAL A 225 -14.18 -9.99 10.55
CA VAL A 225 -14.81 -10.68 9.42
C VAL A 225 -16.12 -11.34 9.86
N LEU A 226 -16.17 -11.97 11.04
CA LEU A 226 -17.39 -12.55 11.60
C LEU A 226 -18.48 -11.49 11.87
N GLU A 227 -18.11 -10.30 12.32
CA GLU A 227 -19.04 -9.19 12.50
C GLU A 227 -19.55 -8.65 11.16
N SER A 228 -18.67 -8.58 10.14
CA SER A 228 -19.05 -8.11 8.80
C SER A 228 -19.99 -9.06 8.05
N VAL A 229 -19.90 -10.38 8.31
CA VAL A 229 -20.77 -11.42 7.70
C VAL A 229 -22.13 -11.53 8.39
N LYS A 230 -22.28 -10.96 9.60
CA LYS A 230 -23.52 -11.01 10.39
C LYS A 230 -24.43 -9.80 10.16
N LYS A 231 -23.96 -8.79 9.43
CA LYS A 231 -24.72 -7.61 8.98
C LYS A 231 -25.16 -7.77 7.54
#